data_AF-A0A2T9XML1-F1
#
_entry.id   AF-A0A2T9XML1-F1
#
_cell.length_a   1.000
_cell.length_b   1.000
_cell.length_c   1.000
_cell.angle_alpha   90.00
_cell.angle_beta   90.00
_cell.angle_gamma   90.00
#
_symmetry.space_group_name_H-M   'P 1'
#
loop_
_entity.id
_entity.type
_entity.pdbx_description
1 polymer ?
#
loop_
_entity_poly.entity_id
_entity_poly.type
_entity_poly.pdbx_seq_one_letter_code
_entity_poly.pdbx_strand_id
1 'polypeptide(L)'
;MPKKLIPDFKVRQMLRAGHTHKEIVEALAREDYITVTPQAISAWARRNGVDTPSRARTGYPWRIAPEHRQMLPVRAIQWWTRQEAGEVLPAGAKRRLDAVLEKLDAADAVFHYDPDTIEGWWTVPRRPGDHRMYRDITRNPVDVDA
;
A
#
# COMPACT_ATOMS: atom_id res chain seq x y z
N MET A 1 20.28 9.25 -30.48
CA MET A 1 20.05 9.87 -29.16
C MET A 1 20.21 8.80 -28.09
N PRO A 2 21.02 9.01 -27.05
CA PRO A 2 21.15 8.04 -25.97
C PRO A 2 19.78 7.85 -25.30
N LYS A 3 19.29 6.61 -25.23
CA LYS A 3 18.07 6.28 -24.48
C LYS A 3 18.38 6.55 -23.01
N LYS A 4 17.80 7.62 -22.43
CA LYS A 4 17.84 7.81 -20.97
C LYS A 4 17.25 6.55 -20.34
N LEU A 5 18.10 5.80 -19.66
CA LEU A 5 17.74 4.51 -19.07
C LEU A 5 16.85 4.79 -17.86
N ILE A 6 15.64 4.23 -17.86
CA ILE A 6 14.77 4.30 -16.70
C ILE A 6 15.41 3.46 -15.58
N PRO A 7 15.53 3.95 -14.34
CA PRO A 7 16.14 3.17 -13.26
C PRO A 7 15.20 2.05 -12.83
N ASP A 8 15.45 0.83 -13.31
CA ASP A 8 14.55 -0.31 -13.17
C ASP A 8 14.19 -0.63 -11.71
N PHE A 9 15.19 -0.63 -10.82
CA PHE A 9 14.99 -0.94 -9.40
C PHE A 9 14.08 0.09 -8.70
N LYS A 10 14.37 1.38 -8.88
CA LYS A 10 13.62 2.48 -8.25
C LYS A 10 12.18 2.54 -8.74
N VAL A 11 11.98 2.49 -10.06
CA VAL A 11 10.61 2.50 -10.63
C VAL A 11 9.81 1.29 -10.17
N ARG A 12 10.45 0.11 -10.09
CA ARG A 12 9.81 -1.09 -9.52
C ARG A 12 9.39 -0.88 -8.08
N GLN A 13 10.28 -0.33 -7.25
CA GLN A 13 10.01 -0.09 -5.83
C GLN A 13 8.86 0.91 -5.66
N MET A 14 8.87 2.02 -6.40
CA MET A 14 7.82 3.03 -6.33
C MET A 14 6.45 2.51 -6.78
N LEU A 15 6.41 1.74 -7.88
CA LEU A 15 5.18 1.10 -8.35
C LEU A 15 4.64 0.08 -7.33
N ARG A 16 5.52 -0.69 -6.68
CA ARG A 16 5.14 -1.61 -5.59
C ARG A 16 4.64 -0.85 -4.36
N ALA A 17 5.24 0.29 -4.06
CA ALA A 17 4.81 1.25 -3.05
C ALA A 17 3.58 2.07 -3.47
N GLY A 18 2.84 1.66 -4.50
CA GLY A 18 1.56 2.28 -4.87
C GLY A 18 1.65 3.67 -5.50
N HIS A 19 2.86 4.16 -5.81
CA HIS A 19 3.03 5.47 -6.44
C HIS A 19 2.37 5.46 -7.83
N THR A 20 1.68 6.54 -8.14
CA THR A 20 1.14 6.80 -9.46
C THR A 20 2.27 7.04 -10.46
N HIS A 21 1.99 6.80 -11.75
CA HIS A 21 2.96 7.12 -12.80
C HIS A 21 3.39 8.59 -12.80
N LYS A 22 2.51 9.50 -12.33
CA LYS A 22 2.83 10.93 -12.23
C LYS A 22 3.85 11.19 -11.12
N GLU A 23 3.62 10.64 -9.92
CA GLU A 23 4.55 10.76 -8.79
C GLU A 23 5.92 10.15 -9.11
N ILE A 24 5.94 9.03 -9.84
CA ILE A 24 7.19 8.41 -10.32
C ILE A 24 7.92 9.34 -11.28
N VAL A 25 7.22 9.95 -12.23
CA VAL A 25 7.82 10.92 -13.17
C VAL A 25 8.39 12.13 -12.42
N GLU A 26 7.65 12.65 -11.44
CA GLU A 26 8.08 13.80 -10.63
C GLU A 26 9.33 13.45 -9.80
N ALA A 27 9.36 12.28 -9.17
CA ALA A 27 10.53 11.81 -8.43
C ALA A 27 11.75 11.59 -9.33
N LEU A 28 11.57 10.96 -10.51
CA LEU A 28 12.64 10.77 -11.48
C LEU A 28 13.18 12.11 -12.01
N ALA A 29 12.32 13.09 -12.23
CA ALA A 29 12.72 14.42 -12.67
C ALA A 29 13.48 15.19 -11.59
N ARG A 30 13.06 15.05 -10.32
CA ARG A 30 13.64 15.76 -9.17
C ARG A 30 14.96 15.15 -8.69
N GLU A 31 15.02 13.83 -8.58
CA GLU A 31 16.11 13.12 -7.89
C GLU A 31 17.15 12.56 -8.86
N ASP A 32 16.69 12.06 -10.02
CA ASP A 32 17.56 11.42 -11.00
C ASP A 32 17.79 12.31 -12.24
N TYR A 33 17.15 13.48 -12.30
CA TYR A 33 17.15 14.39 -13.45
C TYR A 33 16.73 13.70 -14.77
N ILE A 34 15.89 12.67 -14.65
CA ILE A 34 15.36 11.87 -15.75
C ILE A 34 13.95 12.36 -16.07
N THR A 35 13.82 13.04 -17.20
CA THR A 35 12.52 13.44 -17.74
C THR A 35 11.94 12.30 -18.57
N VAL A 36 10.84 11.73 -18.10
CA VAL A 36 10.05 10.70 -18.80
C VAL A 36 8.57 11.03 -18.68
N THR A 37 7.73 10.43 -19.51
CA THR A 37 6.28 10.63 -19.45
C THR A 37 5.61 9.55 -18.59
N PRO A 38 4.42 9.80 -18.03
CA PRO A 38 3.64 8.76 -17.33
C PRO A 38 3.34 7.54 -18.22
N GLN A 39 3.20 7.75 -19.53
CA GLN A 39 3.03 6.68 -20.51
C GLN A 39 4.30 5.81 -20.64
N ALA A 40 5.49 6.40 -20.51
CA ALA A 40 6.74 5.66 -20.51
C ALA A 40 6.86 4.75 -19.28
N ILE A 41 6.41 5.21 -18.10
CA ILE A 41 6.34 4.38 -16.88
C ILE A 41 5.32 3.25 -17.04
N SER A 42 4.14 3.53 -17.60
CA SER A 42 3.13 2.50 -17.92
C SER A 42 3.69 1.43 -18.87
N ALA A 43 4.35 1.86 -19.95
CA ALA A 43 4.97 0.94 -20.92
C ALA A 43 6.15 0.18 -20.32
N TRP A 44 6.89 0.78 -19.38
CA TRP A 44 7.94 0.12 -18.61
C TRP A 44 7.33 -0.95 -17.69
N ALA A 45 6.27 -0.63 -16.95
CA ALA A 45 5.61 -1.53 -16.01
C ALA A 45 5.07 -2.78 -16.73
N ARG A 46 4.39 -2.58 -17.87
CA ARG A 46 3.90 -3.67 -18.71
C ARG A 46 5.01 -4.58 -19.25
N ARG A 47 6.14 -4.00 -19.69
CA ARG A 47 7.29 -4.77 -20.20
C ARG A 47 8.01 -5.56 -19.10
N ASN A 48 7.94 -5.09 -17.86
CA ASN A 48 8.61 -5.70 -16.72
C ASN A 48 7.67 -6.56 -15.85
N GLY A 49 6.44 -6.82 -16.30
CA GLY A 49 5.45 -7.60 -15.53
C GLY A 49 5.08 -6.98 -14.19
N VAL A 50 5.26 -5.67 -14.04
CA VAL A 50 4.86 -4.94 -12.82
C VAL A 50 3.43 -4.47 -13.02
N ASP A 51 2.49 -5.24 -12.50
CA ASP A 51 1.10 -4.79 -12.49
C ASP A 51 0.98 -3.53 -11.60
N THR A 52 0.20 -2.53 -12.04
CA THR A 52 -0.19 -1.35 -11.24
C THR A 52 -1.43 -1.65 -10.40
N PRO A 53 -1.49 -1.29 -9.10
CA PRO A 53 -2.68 -1.57 -8.30
C PRO A 53 -3.84 -0.73 -8.85
N SER A 54 -4.98 -1.35 -9.18
CA SER A 54 -6.20 -0.56 -9.37
C SER A 54 -6.61 -0.02 -8.00
N ARG A 55 -6.88 1.30 -7.93
CA ARG A 55 -7.41 2.03 -6.75
C ARG A 55 -8.81 1.57 -6.32
N ALA A 56 -9.21 0.32 -6.58
CA ALA A 56 -10.47 -0.20 -6.07
C ALA A 56 -10.43 -0.18 -4.53
N ARG A 57 -11.60 0.01 -3.90
CA ARG A 57 -11.89 0.19 -2.46
C ARG A 57 -11.30 -0.89 -1.53
N THR A 58 -9.99 -1.05 -1.52
CA THR A 58 -9.27 -2.03 -0.72
C THR A 58 -8.97 -1.49 0.69
N GLY A 59 -8.93 -0.17 0.84
CA GLY A 59 -8.69 0.49 2.11
C GLY A 59 -7.23 0.75 2.43
N TYR A 60 -6.30 0.25 1.61
CA TYR A 60 -4.85 0.40 1.77
C TYR A 60 -4.20 0.84 0.45
N PRO A 61 -3.15 1.69 0.47
CA PRO A 61 -2.52 2.25 -0.73
C PRO A 61 -1.54 1.32 -1.47
N TRP A 62 -1.10 0.21 -0.86
CA TRP A 62 -0.14 -0.73 -1.48
C TRP A 62 -0.80 -1.98 -2.07
N ARG A 63 -0.01 -2.79 -2.79
CA ARG A 63 -0.46 -4.08 -3.32
C ARG A 63 -0.14 -5.20 -2.35
N ILE A 64 -1.03 -6.19 -2.28
CA ILE A 64 -0.82 -7.41 -1.48
C ILE A 64 -0.50 -8.58 -2.41
N ALA A 65 0.59 -9.28 -2.08
CA ALA A 65 1.03 -10.52 -2.72
C ALA A 65 -0.12 -11.56 -2.70
N PRO A 66 -0.38 -12.29 -3.80
CA PRO A 66 -1.49 -13.24 -3.91
C PRO A 66 -1.69 -14.17 -2.72
N GLU A 67 -0.59 -14.70 -2.19
CA GLU A 67 -0.48 -15.58 -1.04
C GLU A 67 -0.99 -14.95 0.27
N HIS A 68 -0.87 -13.64 0.44
CA HIS A 68 -1.29 -12.93 1.66
C HIS A 68 -2.72 -12.37 1.55
N ARG A 69 -3.36 -12.39 0.38
CA ARG A 69 -4.67 -11.74 0.13
C ARG A 69 -5.82 -12.32 0.94
N GLN A 70 -5.75 -13.59 1.29
CA GLN A 70 -6.81 -14.28 2.02
C GLN A 70 -6.68 -14.15 3.55
N MET A 71 -5.61 -13.51 4.03
CA MET A 71 -5.33 -13.38 5.45
C MET A 71 -6.30 -12.41 6.14
N LEU A 72 -6.49 -12.62 7.44
CA LEU A 72 -7.43 -11.84 8.25
C LEU A 72 -7.17 -10.31 8.20
N PRO A 73 -5.93 -9.80 8.27
CA PRO A 73 -5.69 -8.35 8.22
C PRO A 73 -6.28 -7.70 6.96
N VAL A 74 -6.12 -8.35 5.80
CA VAL A 74 -6.66 -7.87 4.52
C VAL A 74 -8.17 -7.74 4.58
N ARG A 75 -8.84 -8.81 5.03
CA ARG A 75 -10.31 -8.85 5.14
C ARG A 75 -10.82 -7.82 6.14
N ALA A 76 -10.12 -7.68 7.28
CA ALA A 76 -10.48 -6.72 8.30
C ALA A 76 -10.38 -5.28 7.80
N ILE A 77 -9.30 -4.92 7.09
CA ILE A 77 -9.16 -3.57 6.51
C ILE A 77 -10.26 -3.32 5.48
N GLN A 78 -10.57 -4.29 4.62
CA GLN A 78 -11.64 -4.15 3.64
C GLN A 78 -13.02 -3.99 4.29
N TRP A 79 -13.34 -4.78 5.32
CA TRP A 79 -14.60 -4.62 6.06
C TRP A 79 -14.68 -3.25 6.72
N TRP A 80 -13.60 -2.81 7.35
CA TRP A 80 -13.52 -1.48 7.95
C TRP A 80 -13.76 -0.38 6.90
N THR A 81 -13.10 -0.44 5.74
CA THR A 81 -13.31 0.53 4.65
C THR A 81 -14.75 0.54 4.12
N ARG A 82 -15.39 -0.62 4.02
CA ARG A 82 -16.80 -0.71 3.64
C ARG A 82 -17.71 -0.09 4.70
N GLN A 83 -17.43 -0.34 5.98
CA GLN A 83 -18.17 0.25 7.10
C GLN A 83 -18.03 1.78 7.12
N GLU A 84 -16.82 2.32 6.95
CA GLU A 84 -16.58 3.77 6.85
C GLU A 84 -17.27 4.39 5.64
N ALA A 85 -17.43 3.63 4.55
CA ALA A 85 -18.21 4.04 3.39
C ALA A 85 -19.74 3.94 3.59
N GLY A 86 -20.21 3.62 4.80
CA GLY A 86 -21.63 3.49 5.15
C GLY A 86 -22.28 2.19 4.65
N GLU A 87 -21.52 1.21 4.19
CA GLU A 87 -22.08 -0.07 3.76
C GLU A 87 -22.46 -0.97 4.94
N VAL A 88 -23.55 -1.71 4.77
CA VAL A 88 -23.96 -2.73 5.73
C VAL A 88 -23.09 -3.96 5.56
N LEU A 89 -22.34 -4.30 6.61
CA LEU A 89 -21.59 -5.55 6.68
C LEU A 89 -22.50 -6.72 7.09
N PRO A 90 -22.31 -7.91 6.52
CA PRO A 90 -22.92 -9.13 7.06
C PRO A 90 -22.58 -9.32 8.54
N ALA A 91 -23.51 -9.80 9.35
CA ALA A 91 -23.34 -9.91 10.81
C ALA A 91 -22.05 -10.65 11.22
N GLY A 92 -21.69 -11.74 10.51
CA GLY A 92 -20.46 -12.48 10.77
C GLY A 92 -19.18 -11.73 10.39
N ALA A 93 -19.22 -10.85 9.39
CA ALA A 93 -18.09 -9.97 9.04
C ALA A 93 -17.97 -8.85 10.07
N LYS A 94 -19.09 -8.23 10.46
CA LYS A 94 -19.12 -7.19 11.50
C LYS A 94 -18.55 -7.69 12.82
N ARG A 95 -19.03 -8.84 13.33
CA ARG A 95 -18.52 -9.42 14.59
C ARG A 95 -17.01 -9.67 14.56
N ARG A 96 -16.48 -10.14 13.43
CA ARG A 96 -15.03 -10.36 13.27
C ARG A 96 -14.26 -9.05 13.22
N LEU A 97 -14.79 -8.05 12.53
CA LEU A 97 -14.20 -6.72 12.50
C LEU A 97 -14.18 -6.09 13.90
N ASP A 98 -15.29 -6.14 14.63
CA ASP A 98 -15.39 -5.61 15.99
C ASP A 98 -14.34 -6.26 16.91
N ALA A 99 -14.17 -7.59 16.84
CA ALA A 99 -13.15 -8.31 17.61
C ALA A 99 -11.71 -7.95 17.23
N VAL A 100 -11.44 -7.69 15.94
CA VAL A 100 -10.13 -7.21 15.49
C VAL A 100 -9.86 -5.81 16.01
N LEU A 101 -10.83 -4.91 15.91
CA LEU A 101 -10.72 -3.54 16.42
C LEU A 101 -10.47 -3.52 17.92
N GLU A 102 -11.25 -4.29 18.68
CA GLU A 102 -11.07 -4.43 20.13
C GLU A 102 -9.65 -4.91 20.48
N LYS A 103 -9.13 -5.91 19.75
CA LYS A 103 -7.77 -6.42 19.96
C LYS A 103 -6.70 -5.39 19.63
N LEU A 104 -6.85 -4.65 18.53
CA LEU A 104 -5.89 -3.60 18.14
C LEU A 104 -5.92 -2.43 19.11
N ASP A 105 -7.10 -2.01 19.56
CA ASP A 105 -7.28 -0.91 20.51
C ASP A 105 -6.73 -1.29 21.89
N ALA A 106 -6.99 -2.51 22.38
CA ALA A 106 -6.47 -3.00 23.65
C ALA A 106 -4.94 -3.12 23.69
N ALA A 107 -4.30 -3.37 22.54
CA ALA A 107 -2.86 -3.50 22.42
C ALA A 107 -2.15 -2.21 21.95
N ASP A 108 -2.90 -1.12 21.75
CA ASP A 108 -2.45 0.10 21.04
C ASP A 108 -1.60 -0.23 19.81
N ALA A 109 -2.17 -1.02 18.91
CA ALA A 109 -1.46 -1.62 17.80
C ALA A 109 -2.16 -1.42 16.46
N VAL A 110 -1.40 -1.63 15.38
CA VAL A 110 -1.87 -1.61 14.00
C VAL A 110 -1.31 -2.79 13.22
N PHE A 111 -1.93 -3.11 12.09
CA PHE A 111 -1.36 -4.06 11.15
C PHE A 111 -0.19 -3.45 10.37
N HIS A 112 0.89 -4.21 10.25
CA HIS A 112 2.02 -3.92 9.37
C HIS A 112 2.13 -5.00 8.31
N TYR A 113 2.37 -4.59 7.06
CA TYR A 113 2.53 -5.50 5.93
C TYR A 113 3.96 -5.44 5.38
N ASP A 114 4.59 -6.59 5.18
CA ASP A 114 5.86 -6.72 4.48
C ASP A 114 5.72 -7.83 3.41
N PRO A 115 5.73 -7.48 2.12
CA PRO A 115 5.57 -8.45 1.05
C PRO A 115 6.77 -9.41 0.91
N ASP A 116 7.93 -9.10 1.49
CA ASP A 116 9.16 -9.88 1.32
C ASP A 116 9.31 -11.01 2.37
N THR A 117 8.28 -11.22 3.18
CA THR A 117 8.23 -12.28 4.20
C THR A 117 7.16 -13.32 3.91
N ILE A 118 7.30 -14.52 4.47
CA ILE A 118 6.35 -15.60 4.31
C ILE A 118 5.04 -15.30 5.08
N GLU A 119 5.16 -14.65 6.23
CA GLU A 119 4.04 -14.29 7.09
C GLU A 119 3.24 -13.13 6.51
N GLY A 120 3.91 -12.18 5.88
CA GLY A 120 3.30 -11.00 5.25
C GLY A 120 2.81 -9.94 6.23
N TRP A 121 2.19 -10.33 7.34
CA TRP A 121 1.48 -9.43 8.24
C TRP A 121 1.85 -9.62 9.71
N TRP A 122 1.99 -8.51 10.42
CA TRP A 122 2.17 -8.48 11.88
C TRP A 122 1.28 -7.44 12.53
N THR A 123 1.08 -7.61 13.83
CA THR A 123 0.54 -6.57 14.70
C THR A 123 1.72 -5.87 15.35
N VAL A 124 1.85 -4.57 15.15
CA VAL A 124 2.95 -3.76 15.67
C VAL A 124 2.40 -2.60 16.52
N PRO A 125 3.15 -2.10 17.51
CA PRO A 125 2.74 -0.92 18.28
C PRO A 125 2.44 0.26 17.37
N ARG A 126 1.37 0.99 17.67
CA ARG A 126 0.94 2.18 16.93
C ARG A 126 1.96 3.31 17.09
N ARG A 127 2.12 4.11 16.04
CA ARG A 127 2.92 5.33 16.01
C ARG A 127 2.06 6.52 15.65
N PRO A 128 2.47 7.75 16.03
CA PRO A 128 1.87 8.96 15.47
C PRO A 128 1.86 8.91 13.93
N GLY A 129 0.72 9.24 13.32
CA GLY A 129 0.54 9.22 11.87
C GLY A 129 0.12 7.86 11.28
N ASP A 130 0.11 6.78 12.07
CA ASP A 130 -0.47 5.50 11.62
C ASP A 130 -1.98 5.63 11.39
N HIS A 131 -2.48 4.84 10.44
CA HIS A 131 -3.92 4.73 10.24
C HIS A 131 -4.57 3.92 11.36
N ARG A 132 -5.90 4.03 11.50
CA ARG A 132 -6.62 3.27 12.55
C ARG A 132 -6.29 1.78 12.52
N MET A 133 -6.25 1.18 11.33
CA MET A 133 -6.09 -0.26 11.16
C MET A 133 -4.67 -0.69 10.79
N TYR A 134 -3.86 0.18 10.17
CA TYR A 134 -2.60 -0.22 9.56
C TYR A 134 -1.55 0.88 9.58
N ARG A 135 -0.29 0.46 9.50
CA ARG A 135 0.84 1.33 9.19
C ARG A 135 1.00 1.48 7.69
N ASP A 136 1.06 2.72 7.22
CA ASP A 136 1.31 3.00 5.81
C ASP A 136 2.77 2.73 5.45
N ILE A 137 3.01 1.68 4.68
CA ILE A 137 4.35 1.29 4.22
C ILE A 137 4.82 2.08 2.99
N THR A 138 3.95 2.92 2.43
CA THR A 138 4.25 3.78 1.28
C THR A 138 4.68 5.17 1.73
N ARG A 139 4.33 5.57 2.95
CA ARG A 139 4.83 6.79 3.59
C ARG A 139 6.23 6.55 4.13
N ASN A 140 7.18 7.38 3.71
CA ASN A 140 8.52 7.38 4.25
C ASN A 140 8.45 7.90 5.70
N PRO A 141 9.07 7.25 6.70
CA PRO A 141 9.02 7.72 8.10
C PRO A 141 9.65 9.09 8.34
N VAL A 142 10.26 9.71 7.33
CA VAL A 142 10.89 11.04 7.39
C VAL A 142 9.91 12.19 7.11
N ASP A 143 8.67 11.90 6.68
CA ASP A 143 7.68 12.93 6.26
C ASP A 143 6.74 13.38 7.40
N VAL A 144 7.02 13.03 8.65
CA VAL A 144 6.17 13.38 9.81
C VAL A 144 6.64 14.59 10.61
N ASP A 145 7.78 15.19 10.26
CA ASP A 145 8.29 16.44 10.86
C ASP A 145 8.63 17.48 9.79
N ALA A 146 7.61 18.15 9.26
CA ALA A 146 7.73 19.42 8.54
C ALA A 146 6.54 20.34 8.86
#